data_AF-G0EPS5-F1
#
_entry.id   AF-G0EPS5-F1
#
_cell.length_a   1.000
_cell.length_b   1.000
_cell.length_c   1.000
_cell.angle_alpha   90.00
_cell.angle_beta   90.00
_cell.angle_gamma   90.00
#
_symmetry.space_group_name_H-M   'P 1'
#
loop_
_entity.id
_entity.type
_entity.pdbx_description
1 polymer ?
#
loop_
_entity_poly.entity_id
_entity_poly.type
_entity_poly.pdbx_seq_one_letter_code
_entity_poly.pdbx_strand_id
1 'polypeptide(L)'
;MKWGTPDIVAVTFKDYINKSVLKLFNHINLPTTELYAYELKLKLTLGSLTEYYFQALSNSGWANEAWLVAMEIDENNYDELMEEIKRLNQSFGVGVIKLDYNNPEDSEILFSAKKRNYLDIDTMHKLCYNRQFQDFINDVNEILEAKDKSKNHIISSLINSGRFNNPN
;
A
#
# COMPACT_ATOMS: atom_id res chain seq x y z
N MET A 1 -13.50 17.90 -6.55
CA MET A 1 -12.71 16.82 -5.92
C MET A 1 -11.54 16.50 -6.83
N LYS A 2 -10.29 16.63 -6.35
CA LYS A 2 -9.13 16.04 -7.03
C LYS A 2 -9.18 14.55 -6.71
N TRP A 3 -9.35 13.71 -7.73
CA TRP A 3 -9.20 12.27 -7.55
C TRP A 3 -7.72 12.01 -7.30
N GLY A 4 -7.36 11.72 -6.05
CA GLY A 4 -5.97 11.62 -5.62
C GLY A 4 -5.41 10.26 -5.98
N THR A 5 -4.29 10.25 -6.69
CA THR A 5 -3.39 9.11 -6.67
C THR A 5 -2.96 8.84 -5.23
N PRO A 6 -2.79 7.58 -4.81
CA PRO A 6 -2.20 7.29 -3.50
C PRO A 6 -0.82 7.94 -3.37
N ASP A 7 -0.42 8.30 -2.16
CA ASP A 7 0.87 8.95 -1.90
C ASP A 7 2.02 7.96 -2.08
N ILE A 8 1.82 6.70 -1.66
CA ILE A 8 2.79 5.61 -1.84
C ILE A 8 2.08 4.36 -2.34
N VAL A 9 2.72 3.65 -3.27
CA VAL A 9 2.33 2.31 -3.70
C VAL A 9 3.49 1.36 -3.49
N ALA A 10 3.21 0.17 -2.95
CA ALA A 10 4.21 -0.88 -2.74
C ALA A 10 3.75 -2.21 -3.32
N VAL A 11 4.72 -3.09 -3.57
CA VAL A 11 4.51 -4.45 -4.04
C VAL A 11 5.35 -5.42 -3.22
N THR A 12 4.78 -6.58 -2.88
CA THR A 12 5.53 -7.72 -2.33
C THR A 12 5.43 -8.91 -3.25
N PHE A 13 6.51 -9.68 -3.33
CA PHE A 13 6.59 -10.91 -4.11
C PHE A 13 6.76 -12.10 -3.15
N LYS A 14 6.08 -13.21 -3.42
CA LYS A 14 6.24 -14.46 -2.63
C LYS A 14 7.47 -15.26 -3.06
N ASP A 15 8.60 -14.60 -3.20
CA ASP A 15 9.88 -15.16 -3.67
C ASP A 15 10.58 -16.05 -2.62
N TYR A 16 10.19 -15.94 -1.35
CA TYR A 16 10.60 -16.84 -0.27
C TYR A 16 10.06 -18.28 -0.42
N ILE A 17 9.02 -18.48 -1.24
CA ILE A 17 8.41 -19.80 -1.47
C ILE A 17 9.34 -20.65 -2.37
N ASN A 18 9.40 -21.96 -2.11
CA ASN A 18 10.11 -22.90 -2.96
C ASN A 18 9.71 -22.75 -4.45
N LYS A 19 10.71 -22.71 -5.35
CA LYS A 19 10.51 -22.46 -6.79
C LYS A 19 9.52 -23.41 -7.46
N SER A 20 9.51 -24.69 -7.08
CA SER A 20 8.58 -25.67 -7.65
C SER A 20 7.13 -25.38 -7.25
N VAL A 21 6.93 -24.92 -6.01
CA VAL A 21 5.61 -24.51 -5.49
C VAL A 21 5.18 -23.20 -6.14
N LEU A 22 6.07 -22.21 -6.24
CA LEU A 22 5.79 -20.95 -6.91
C LEU A 22 5.40 -21.17 -8.39
N LYS A 23 6.11 -22.08 -9.08
CA LYS A 23 5.76 -22.50 -10.43
C LYS A 23 4.35 -23.09 -10.46
N LEU A 24 4.00 -24.00 -9.57
CA LEU A 24 2.64 -24.54 -9.49
C LEU A 24 1.61 -23.42 -9.31
N PHE A 25 1.82 -22.50 -8.34
CA PHE A 25 0.92 -21.38 -8.06
C PHE A 25 0.65 -20.54 -9.30
N ASN A 26 1.70 -20.22 -10.07
CA ASN A 26 1.55 -19.50 -11.34
C ASN A 26 0.74 -20.29 -12.38
N HIS A 27 0.86 -21.62 -12.45
CA HIS A 27 0.06 -22.43 -13.40
C HIS A 27 -1.43 -22.49 -13.02
N ILE A 28 -1.76 -22.36 -11.74
CA ILE A 28 -3.13 -22.40 -11.23
C ILE A 28 -3.68 -21.00 -10.88
N ASN A 29 -2.99 -19.93 -11.30
CA ASN A 29 -3.37 -18.53 -11.07
C ASN A 29 -3.61 -18.17 -9.60
N LEU A 30 -2.83 -18.76 -8.68
CA LEU A 30 -2.82 -18.31 -7.29
C LEU A 30 -2.03 -17.00 -7.14
N PRO A 31 -2.49 -16.03 -6.31
CA PRO A 31 -1.78 -14.78 -6.10
C PRO A 31 -0.38 -14.97 -5.51
N THR A 32 0.64 -14.64 -6.30
CA THR A 32 2.07 -14.66 -5.92
C THR A 32 2.65 -13.27 -5.68
N THR A 33 1.84 -12.23 -5.86
CA THR A 33 2.19 -10.81 -5.73
C THR A 33 1.06 -10.10 -5.01
N GLU A 34 1.40 -9.13 -4.16
CA GLU A 34 0.42 -8.34 -3.42
C GLU A 34 0.78 -6.85 -3.53
N LEU A 35 -0.22 -6.00 -3.76
CA LEU A 35 -0.09 -4.55 -3.89
C LEU A 35 -0.68 -3.85 -2.67
N TYR A 36 -0.01 -2.79 -2.25
CA TYR A 36 -0.38 -1.98 -1.09
C TYR A 36 -0.39 -0.53 -1.52
N ALA A 37 -1.33 0.25 -0.98
CA ALA A 37 -1.42 1.68 -1.23
C ALA A 37 -1.63 2.43 0.09
N TYR A 38 -0.92 3.54 0.23
CA TYR A 38 -0.85 4.32 1.46
C TYR A 38 -1.22 5.78 1.18
N GLU A 39 -2.03 6.32 2.08
CA GLU A 39 -2.35 7.75 2.16
C GLU A 39 -1.69 8.31 3.42
N LEU A 40 -0.81 9.30 3.25
CA LEU A 40 -0.02 9.87 4.33
C LEU A 40 -0.68 11.13 4.89
N LYS A 41 -0.61 11.29 6.21
CA LYS A 41 -1.06 12.48 6.94
C LYS A 41 -0.03 12.88 7.99
N LEU A 42 0.09 14.19 8.22
CA LEU A 42 0.95 14.71 9.29
C LEU A 42 0.37 14.39 10.66
N LYS A 43 -0.93 14.64 10.85
CA LYS A 43 -1.60 14.40 12.14
C LYS A 43 -3.03 13.89 11.93
N LEU A 44 -3.40 12.87 12.68
CA LEU A 44 -4.76 12.35 12.75
C LEU A 44 -5.42 12.81 14.05
N THR A 45 -6.58 13.46 13.94
CA THR A 45 -7.40 13.91 15.07
C THR A 45 -8.82 13.40 14.90
N LEU A 46 -9.65 13.51 15.94
CA LEU A 46 -11.08 13.15 15.84
C LEU A 46 -11.80 13.98 14.76
N GLY A 47 -11.43 15.26 14.61
CA GLY A 47 -12.04 16.16 13.63
C GLY A 47 -11.64 15.87 12.19
N SER A 48 -10.43 15.32 11.95
CA SER A 48 -9.96 14.98 10.60
C SER A 48 -10.15 13.50 10.23
N LEU A 49 -10.43 12.64 11.22
CA LEU A 49 -10.49 11.18 11.04
C LEU A 49 -11.36 10.76 9.86
N THR A 50 -12.62 11.18 9.85
CA THR A 50 -13.59 10.74 8.84
C THR A 50 -13.14 11.13 7.43
N GLU A 51 -12.71 12.37 7.24
CA GLU A 51 -12.23 12.86 5.95
C GLU A 51 -11.01 12.06 5.48
N TYR A 52 -9.98 11.94 6.33
CA TYR A 52 -8.72 11.29 5.97
C TYR A 52 -8.91 9.80 5.74
N TYR A 53 -9.76 9.15 6.53
CA TYR A 53 -10.07 7.74 6.37
C TYR A 53 -10.77 7.46 5.03
N PHE A 54 -11.75 8.28 4.64
CA PHE A 54 -12.43 8.12 3.36
C PHE A 54 -11.57 8.55 2.16
N GLN A 55 -10.65 9.48 2.35
CA GLN A 55 -9.61 9.78 1.37
C GLN A 55 -8.72 8.55 1.13
N ALA A 56 -8.21 7.93 2.19
CA ALA A 56 -7.43 6.71 2.10
C ALA A 56 -8.22 5.56 1.45
N LEU A 57 -9.49 5.39 1.80
CA LEU A 57 -10.36 4.38 1.17
C LEU A 57 -10.52 4.65 -0.34
N SER A 58 -10.77 5.89 -0.74
CA SER A 58 -10.97 6.27 -2.14
C SER A 58 -9.70 6.11 -2.97
N ASN A 59 -8.55 6.54 -2.44
CA ASN A 59 -7.30 6.61 -3.19
C ASN A 59 -6.52 5.27 -3.18
N SER A 60 -6.70 4.47 -2.14
CA SER A 60 -5.93 3.23 -1.91
C SER A 60 -6.78 1.96 -1.92
N GLY A 61 -8.11 2.06 -1.93
CA GLY A 61 -9.04 0.93 -1.84
C GLY A 61 -8.99 -0.06 -3.01
N TRP A 62 -8.27 0.27 -4.08
CA TRP A 62 -8.06 -0.58 -5.25
C TRP A 62 -7.03 -1.70 -5.01
N ALA A 63 -6.13 -1.52 -4.03
CA ALA A 63 -5.03 -2.42 -3.72
C ALA A 63 -5.46 -3.62 -2.86
N ASN A 64 -4.56 -4.60 -2.63
CA ASN A 64 -4.85 -5.71 -1.70
C ASN A 64 -5.07 -5.18 -0.29
N GLU A 65 -4.30 -4.17 0.11
CA GLU A 65 -4.49 -3.47 1.38
C GLU A 65 -4.36 -1.96 1.18
N ALA A 66 -5.26 -1.23 1.85
CA ALA A 66 -5.30 0.22 1.87
C ALA A 66 -4.95 0.70 3.27
N TRP A 67 -4.08 1.69 3.36
CA TRP A 67 -3.53 2.16 4.63
C TRP A 67 -3.65 3.68 4.75
N LEU A 68 -4.16 4.14 5.89
CA LEU A 68 -4.01 5.51 6.36
C LEU A 68 -2.81 5.55 7.30
N VAL A 69 -1.80 6.35 6.96
CA VAL A 69 -0.57 6.48 7.75
C VAL A 69 -0.52 7.88 8.32
N ALA A 70 -0.36 8.01 9.63
CA ALA A 70 -0.24 9.29 10.30
C ALA A 70 1.06 9.37 11.08
N MET A 71 1.81 10.47 10.93
CA MET A 71 3.02 10.72 11.72
C MET A 71 2.68 11.02 13.19
N GLU A 72 1.63 11.80 13.43
CA GLU A 72 1.12 12.11 14.76
C GLU A 72 -0.31 11.61 14.95
N ILE A 73 -0.60 11.06 16.13
CA ILE A 73 -1.95 10.72 16.59
C ILE A 73 -2.27 11.65 17.75
N ASP A 74 -3.45 12.28 17.71
CA ASP A 74 -3.86 13.20 18.76
C ASP A 74 -4.12 12.46 20.09
N GLU A 75 -3.48 12.92 21.16
CA GLU A 75 -3.55 12.30 22.48
C GLU A 75 -4.66 12.90 23.38
N ASN A 76 -5.18 14.09 23.03
CA ASN A 76 -6.15 14.80 23.88
C ASN A 76 -7.47 14.03 24.08
N ASN A 77 -7.93 13.32 23.04
CA ASN A 77 -9.14 12.48 23.07
C ASN A 77 -8.82 11.08 22.54
N TYR A 78 -7.72 10.51 23.02
CA TYR A 78 -7.13 9.29 22.46
C TYR A 78 -8.13 8.12 22.42
N ASP A 79 -8.84 7.86 23.53
CA ASP A 79 -9.77 6.73 23.62
C ASP A 79 -10.92 6.84 22.61
N GLU A 80 -11.55 8.03 22.50
CA GLU A 80 -12.62 8.30 21.54
C GLU A 80 -12.12 8.17 20.09
N LEU A 81 -10.92 8.70 19.82
CA LEU A 81 -10.28 8.55 18.51
C LEU A 81 -10.06 7.08 18.16
N MET A 82 -9.56 6.26 19.09
CA MET A 82 -9.34 4.84 18.88
C MET A 82 -10.63 4.06 18.66
N GLU A 83 -11.70 4.37 19.41
CA GLU A 83 -13.02 3.76 19.22
C GLU A 83 -13.59 4.06 17.82
N GLU A 84 -13.46 5.31 17.36
CA GLU A 84 -13.94 5.73 16.05
C GLU A 84 -13.11 5.11 14.91
N ILE A 85 -11.78 5.06 15.04
CA ILE A 85 -10.92 4.35 14.07
C ILE A 85 -11.31 2.87 14.01
N LYS A 86 -11.53 2.22 15.16
CA LYS A 86 -11.94 0.82 15.23
C LYS A 86 -13.26 0.59 14.49
N ARG A 87 -14.25 1.46 14.70
CA ARG A 87 -15.57 1.39 14.02
C ARG A 87 -15.43 1.52 12.51
N LEU A 88 -14.61 2.47 12.03
CA LEU A 88 -14.34 2.66 10.62
C LEU A 88 -13.57 1.47 10.01
N ASN A 89 -12.55 0.97 10.71
CA ASN A 89 -11.77 -0.20 10.31
C ASN A 89 -12.66 -1.44 10.16
N GLN A 90 -13.51 -1.73 11.13
CA GLN A 90 -14.45 -2.86 11.05
C GLN A 90 -15.43 -2.74 9.88
N SER A 91 -15.86 -1.52 9.56
CA SER A 91 -16.85 -1.26 8.52
C SER A 91 -16.26 -1.27 7.10
N PHE A 92 -15.06 -0.71 6.94
CA PHE A 92 -14.48 -0.39 5.62
C PHE A 92 -13.10 -1.02 5.37
N GLY A 93 -12.41 -1.44 6.42
CA GLY A 93 -11.17 -2.22 6.32
C GLY A 93 -9.94 -1.48 5.81
N VAL A 94 -9.85 -0.17 5.98
CA VAL A 94 -8.58 0.58 5.82
C VAL A 94 -7.78 0.41 7.10
N GLY A 95 -6.52 0.01 6.97
CA GLY A 95 -5.62 -0.11 8.12
C GLY A 95 -5.10 1.26 8.54
N VAL A 96 -4.66 1.37 9.79
CA VAL A 96 -4.08 2.61 10.33
C VAL A 96 -2.72 2.32 10.93
N ILE A 97 -1.72 3.09 10.50
CA ILE A 97 -0.34 3.04 10.98
C ILE A 97 0.01 4.38 11.62
N LYS A 98 0.57 4.34 12.82
CA LYS A 98 1.31 5.46 13.43
C LYS A 98 2.77 5.34 13.00
N LEU A 99 3.19 6.22 12.11
CA LEU A 99 4.55 6.22 11.55
C LEU A 99 5.54 6.73 12.59
N ASP A 100 6.59 5.95 12.85
CA ASP A 100 7.81 6.50 13.42
C ASP A 100 8.66 7.07 12.27
N TYR A 101 8.69 8.41 12.18
CA TYR A 101 9.41 9.10 11.11
C TYR A 101 10.92 8.88 11.17
N ASN A 102 11.49 8.70 12.37
CA ASN A 102 12.92 8.50 12.53
C ASN A 102 13.30 7.05 12.25
N ASN A 103 12.40 6.11 12.57
CA ASN A 103 12.62 4.69 12.37
C ASN A 103 11.40 3.98 11.79
N PRO A 104 11.17 4.02 10.47
CA PRO A 104 9.94 3.49 9.86
C PRO A 104 9.63 2.03 10.21
N GLU A 105 10.62 1.18 10.46
CA GLU A 105 10.46 -0.19 10.93
C GLU A 105 9.82 -0.34 12.32
N ASP A 106 9.94 0.68 13.17
CA ASP A 106 9.35 0.73 14.51
C ASP A 106 7.94 1.36 14.51
N SER A 107 7.39 1.65 13.32
CA SER A 107 6.02 2.14 13.19
C SER A 107 5.00 1.18 13.76
N GLU A 108 3.97 1.72 14.39
CA GLU A 108 2.94 0.95 15.06
C GLU A 108 1.72 0.74 14.15
N ILE A 109 1.32 -0.51 13.95
CA ILE A 109 0.01 -0.82 13.34
C ILE A 109 -1.05 -0.72 14.44
N LEU A 110 -1.83 0.38 14.42
CA LEU A 110 -2.94 0.58 15.35
C LEU A 110 -4.10 -0.37 15.01
N PHE A 111 -4.42 -0.49 13.72
CA PHE A 111 -5.45 -1.38 13.21
C PHE A 111 -5.03 -1.95 11.86
N SER A 112 -5.05 -3.28 11.72
CA SER A 112 -4.67 -3.94 10.47
C SER A 112 -5.65 -3.63 9.34
N ALA A 113 -5.14 -3.47 8.12
CA ALA A 113 -5.97 -3.38 6.93
C ALA A 113 -6.68 -4.71 6.65
N LYS A 114 -7.89 -4.63 6.10
CA LYS A 114 -8.58 -5.81 5.58
C LYS A 114 -8.01 -6.16 4.21
N LYS A 115 -7.41 -7.34 4.10
CA LYS A 115 -6.92 -7.86 2.84
C LYS A 115 -8.05 -8.13 1.85
N ARG A 116 -7.89 -7.63 0.62
CA ARG A 116 -8.78 -7.83 -0.53
C ARG A 116 -8.15 -8.84 -1.47
N ASN A 117 -8.94 -9.82 -1.90
CA ASN A 117 -8.51 -10.86 -2.83
C ASN A 117 -8.56 -10.40 -4.30
N TYR A 118 -9.30 -9.34 -4.58
CA TYR A 118 -9.50 -8.80 -5.92
C TYR A 118 -9.08 -7.33 -5.91
N LEU A 119 -8.33 -6.95 -6.94
CA LEU A 119 -7.93 -5.57 -7.19
C LEU A 119 -9.01 -4.87 -8.02
N ASP A 120 -9.19 -3.58 -7.80
CA ASP A 120 -10.10 -2.75 -8.62
C ASP A 120 -9.39 -2.33 -9.91
N ILE A 121 -9.64 -3.11 -10.97
CA ILE A 121 -9.04 -2.92 -12.29
C ILE A 121 -9.41 -1.55 -12.89
N ASP A 122 -10.64 -1.08 -12.69
CA ASP A 122 -11.10 0.18 -13.28
C ASP A 122 -10.40 1.38 -12.64
N THR A 123 -10.19 1.32 -11.32
CA THR A 123 -9.41 2.34 -10.61
C THR A 123 -7.94 2.28 -11.01
N MET A 124 -7.32 1.10 -11.07
CA MET A 124 -5.93 0.94 -11.54
C MET A 124 -5.74 1.48 -12.97
N HIS A 125 -6.67 1.17 -13.88
CA HIS A 125 -6.62 1.66 -15.26
C HIS A 125 -6.66 3.19 -15.32
N LYS A 126 -7.48 3.84 -14.48
CA LYS A 126 -7.48 5.30 -14.37
C LYS A 126 -6.19 5.84 -13.77
N LEU A 127 -5.61 5.15 -12.78
CA LEU A 127 -4.34 5.57 -12.18
C LEU A 127 -3.18 5.57 -13.19
N CYS A 128 -3.23 4.72 -14.22
CA CYS A 128 -2.24 4.72 -15.30
C CYS A 128 -2.19 6.02 -16.14
N TYR A 129 -3.14 6.96 -15.98
CA TYR A 129 -2.98 8.31 -16.54
C TYR A 129 -1.87 9.11 -15.83
N ASN A 130 -1.47 8.72 -14.62
CA ASN A 130 -0.26 9.18 -13.97
C ASN A 130 0.94 8.35 -14.47
N ARG A 131 1.93 9.02 -15.07
CA ARG A 131 3.12 8.37 -15.63
C ARG A 131 3.91 7.58 -14.59
N GLN A 132 4.07 8.10 -13.37
CA GLN A 132 4.81 7.42 -12.31
C GLN A 132 4.12 6.11 -11.90
N PHE A 133 2.79 6.12 -11.79
CA PHE A 133 2.03 4.89 -11.52
C PHE A 133 2.15 3.89 -12.68
N GLN A 134 2.07 4.36 -13.92
CA GLN A 134 2.26 3.51 -15.09
C GLN A 134 3.68 2.90 -15.12
N ASP A 135 4.70 3.69 -14.84
CA ASP A 135 6.10 3.25 -14.76
C ASP A 135 6.28 2.21 -13.65
N PHE A 136 5.66 2.41 -12.49
CA PHE A 136 5.64 1.43 -11.41
C PHE A 136 5.04 0.09 -11.87
N ILE A 137 3.87 0.10 -12.53
CA ILE A 137 3.25 -1.14 -13.04
C ILE A 137 4.15 -1.84 -14.07
N ASN A 138 4.80 -1.07 -14.95
CA ASN A 138 5.75 -1.63 -15.92
C ASN A 138 6.97 -2.26 -15.23
N ASP A 139 7.52 -1.63 -14.18
CA ASP A 139 8.63 -2.16 -13.41
C ASP A 139 8.24 -3.46 -12.68
N VAL A 140 7.04 -3.52 -12.10
CA VAL A 140 6.51 -4.75 -11.51
C VAL A 140 6.41 -5.87 -12.54
N ASN A 141 5.91 -5.58 -13.74
CA ASN A 141 5.85 -6.57 -14.82
C ASN A 141 7.23 -7.07 -15.22
N GLU A 142 8.22 -6.18 -15.38
CA GLU A 142 9.60 -6.56 -15.71
C GLU A 142 10.19 -7.49 -14.64
N ILE A 143 9.98 -7.20 -13.35
CA ILE A 143 10.42 -8.05 -12.25
C ILE A 143 9.72 -9.42 -12.27
N LEU A 144 8.44 -9.47 -12.61
CA LEU A 144 7.68 -10.73 -12.67
C LEU A 144 8.17 -11.63 -13.81
N GLU A 145 8.47 -11.06 -14.97
CA GLU A 145 8.96 -11.75 -16.17
C GLU A 145 10.43 -12.17 -16.07
N ALA A 146 11.23 -11.46 -15.27
CA ALA A 146 12.64 -11.75 -15.12
C ALA A 146 12.92 -13.15 -14.52
N LYS A 147 14.02 -13.77 -14.96
CA LYS A 147 14.53 -15.01 -14.33
C LYS A 147 15.08 -14.67 -12.93
N ASP A 148 14.97 -15.60 -11.98
CA ASP A 148 15.32 -15.35 -10.56
C ASP A 148 16.68 -14.65 -10.32
N LYS A 149 17.74 -15.05 -11.04
CA LYS A 149 19.07 -14.43 -10.87
C LYS A 149 19.11 -12.96 -11.30
N SER A 150 18.18 -12.55 -12.16
CA SER A 150 18.06 -11.19 -12.67
C SER A 150 17.10 -10.33 -11.84
N LYS A 151 16.14 -10.93 -11.11
CA LYS A 151 15.15 -10.20 -10.30
C LYS A 151 15.81 -9.30 -9.24
N ASN A 152 16.70 -9.87 -8.43
CA ASN A 152 17.40 -9.11 -7.40
C ASN A 152 18.25 -7.97 -7.98
N HIS A 153 18.82 -8.17 -9.17
CA HIS A 153 19.60 -7.15 -9.85
C HIS A 153 18.71 -6.01 -10.35
N ILE A 154 17.55 -6.32 -10.94
CA ILE A 154 16.56 -5.34 -11.39
C ILE A 154 16.06 -4.52 -10.20
N ILE A 155 15.62 -5.18 -9.11
CA ILE A 155 15.16 -4.50 -7.89
C ILE A 155 16.25 -3.58 -7.34
N SER A 156 17.50 -4.06 -7.24
CA SER A 156 18.62 -3.24 -6.76
C SER A 156 18.88 -2.04 -7.67
N SER A 157 18.77 -2.21 -8.99
CA SER A 157 18.92 -1.13 -9.96
C SER A 157 17.80 -0.08 -9.84
N LEU A 158 16.56 -0.51 -9.65
CA LEU A 158 15.41 0.36 -9.46
C LEU A 158 15.50 1.16 -8.15
N ILE A 159 16.00 0.54 -7.08
CA ILE A 159 16.28 1.23 -5.81
C ILE A 159 17.41 2.25 -5.99
N ASN A 160 18.54 1.85 -6.58
CA ASN A 160 19.71 2.71 -6.74
C ASN A 160 19.47 3.89 -7.69
N SER A 161 18.56 3.75 -8.65
CA SER A 161 18.15 4.84 -9.54
C SER A 161 17.12 5.78 -8.91
N GLY A 162 16.68 5.51 -7.68
CA GLY A 162 15.64 6.26 -6.98
C GLY A 162 14.22 5.93 -7.47
N ARG A 163 14.04 5.07 -8.47
CA ARG A 163 12.74 4.80 -9.12
C ARG A 163 11.70 4.18 -8.18
N PHE A 164 12.11 3.33 -7.24
CA PHE A 164 11.21 2.76 -6.20
C PHE A 164 11.18 3.54 -4.87
N ASN A 165 11.96 4.62 -4.74
CA ASN A 165 12.01 5.46 -3.52
C ASN A 165 11.74 6.94 -3.82
N ASN A 166 11.16 7.26 -4.98
CA ASN A 166 10.98 8.65 -5.39
C ASN A 166 9.66 9.22 -4.86
N PRO A 167 9.68 10.22 -3.96
CA PRO A 167 8.47 10.85 -3.43
C PRO A 167 7.79 11.83 -4.41
N ASN A 168 8.26 11.96 -5.66
CA ASN A 168 7.68 12.88 -6.67
C ASN A 168 7.57 12.28 -8.08
#